data_AF-A0A0N1PHP1-F1
#
_entry.id   AF-A0A0N1PHP1-F1
#
_cell.length_a   1.000
_cell.length_b   1.000
_cell.length_c   1.000
_cell.angle_alpha   90.00
_cell.angle_beta   90.00
_cell.angle_gamma   90.00
#
_symmetry.space_group_name_H-M   'P 1'
#
loop_
_entity.id
_entity.type
_entity.pdbx_description
1 polymer ?
#
loop_
_entity_poly.entity_id
_entity_poly.type
_entity_poly.pdbx_seq_one_letter_code
_entity_poly.pdbx_strand_id
1 'polypeptide(L)'
;VTNVVFCCQELEQEKHLLRRRLDTTQGEYEARLLELQNDIQHLTNKIDSKDTSLKQELEQEKHLLRRRLDTTQGEYEARLLELQNDIQHLTNKIDSKDTSLKQRDEEKAGLIADLTAQNSRLTTQLQASAATEAQLLAQLDELKDQCSMRKSSLQRDEEKAGLIADLTAQNSRLTTQLQASAATEAQLLAQLDELKDQCSMRKSSLQEHMQSLKSLKAELALVSDKKSDLERRLAGALRDKDGLLQQLDEAADRIAALERQLKEQEHLYQNTLKELERLQRSHDTLAERVGAPEAEHTDSARSLHAELEPDDQGEGEGDGWLRAEAVQVFKQLRTLALQLNTGHDDDSGLHSDLSLTSLDGEEGETLRRGALAAACADAVAAYATLEGSRVRDSIAAHARRALERERQIDEKNDIIADLSSKLSVAEVELRAAAEERDKLLNDANYSSLQNDEAVARARQERDEAIERKKAAEVALAKTRVELMQANSQLYEAVRQKVDLGQQLEQWQMDMQELIDEQMKHKLTTQEKRRKLPEPPAPKRASRLLGFFQR
;
A
#
# COMPACT_ATOMS: atom_id res chain seq x y z
N VAL A 1 152.66 35.27 167.14
CA VAL A 1 152.76 36.03 165.86
C VAL A 1 152.92 35.10 164.66
N THR A 2 153.85 34.14 164.68
CA THR A 2 154.14 33.22 163.55
C THR A 2 152.96 32.34 163.08
N ASN A 3 152.08 31.85 163.96
CA ASN A 3 150.94 30.99 163.54
C ASN A 3 149.84 31.69 162.72
N VAL A 4 149.75 33.03 162.73
CA VAL A 4 148.66 33.75 162.03
C VAL A 4 148.95 33.89 160.53
N VAL A 5 150.23 34.06 160.17
CA VAL A 5 150.67 34.25 158.78
C VAL A 5 150.44 32.97 157.94
N PHE A 6 150.71 31.80 158.51
CA PHE A 6 150.53 30.51 157.83
C PHE A 6 149.05 30.24 157.49
N CYS A 7 148.15 30.49 158.45
CA CYS A 7 146.71 30.29 158.28
C CYS A 7 146.09 31.23 157.24
N CYS A 8 146.54 32.49 157.14
CA CYS A 8 146.11 33.39 156.06
C CYS A 8 146.57 32.88 154.67
N GLN A 9 147.76 32.29 154.58
CA GLN A 9 148.33 31.82 153.33
C GLN A 9 147.60 30.56 152.80
N GLU A 10 147.16 29.67 153.70
CA GLU A 10 146.29 28.53 153.36
C GLU A 10 144.90 29.01 152.91
N LEU A 11 144.28 29.97 153.61
CA LEU A 11 142.99 30.55 153.23
C LEU A 11 143.02 31.28 151.87
N GLU A 12 144.11 31.94 151.52
CA GLU A 12 144.27 32.56 150.20
C GLU A 12 144.47 31.51 149.09
N GLN A 13 145.15 30.40 149.37
CA GLN A 13 145.24 29.26 148.45
C GLN A 13 143.88 28.58 148.26
N GLU A 14 143.11 28.33 149.33
CA GLU A 14 141.75 27.80 149.24
C GLU A 14 140.83 28.75 148.46
N LYS A 15 140.90 30.07 148.71
CA LYS A 15 140.13 31.08 147.97
C LYS A 15 140.48 31.09 146.48
N HIS A 16 141.76 30.92 146.12
CA HIS A 16 142.18 30.78 144.72
C HIS A 16 141.74 29.46 144.08
N LEU A 17 141.76 28.36 144.84
CA LEU A 17 141.23 27.06 144.42
C LEU A 17 139.71 27.09 144.22
N LEU A 18 138.97 27.71 145.13
CA LEU A 18 137.52 27.89 145.04
C LEU A 18 137.13 28.83 143.90
N ARG A 19 137.89 29.91 143.65
CA ARG A 19 137.71 30.73 142.45
C ARG A 19 137.97 29.94 141.18
N ARG A 20 139.10 29.25 141.06
CA ARG A 20 139.36 28.37 139.90
C ARG A 20 138.27 27.33 139.71
N ARG A 21 137.77 26.70 140.78
CA ARG A 21 136.66 25.73 140.71
C ARG A 21 135.36 26.40 140.26
N LEU A 22 135.04 27.58 140.77
CA LEU A 22 133.87 28.36 140.36
C LEU A 22 133.99 28.71 138.87
N ASP A 23 135.11 29.29 138.45
CA ASP A 23 135.40 29.67 137.06
C ASP A 23 135.35 28.45 136.11
N THR A 24 135.89 27.29 136.51
CA THR A 24 135.76 26.06 135.72
C THR A 24 134.32 25.55 135.67
N THR A 25 133.59 25.51 136.80
CA THR A 25 132.18 25.07 136.78
C THR A 25 131.30 26.05 135.99
N GLN A 26 131.57 27.36 136.06
CA GLN A 26 130.86 28.37 135.29
C GLN A 26 131.18 28.22 133.81
N GLY A 27 132.44 28.03 133.43
CA GLY A 27 132.84 27.72 132.05
C GLY A 27 132.24 26.41 131.53
N GLU A 28 132.09 25.39 132.39
CA GLU A 28 131.39 24.14 132.08
C GLU A 28 129.88 24.38 131.87
N TYR A 29 129.22 25.19 132.72
CA TYR A 29 127.82 25.58 132.53
C TYR A 29 127.60 26.43 131.28
N GLU A 30 128.49 27.38 131.00
CA GLU A 30 128.46 28.24 129.80
C GLU A 30 128.72 27.42 128.53
N ALA A 31 129.66 26.46 128.56
CA ALA A 31 129.87 25.51 127.48
C ALA A 31 128.66 24.60 127.28
N ARG A 32 128.04 24.09 128.36
CA ARG A 32 126.81 23.29 128.30
C ARG A 32 125.62 24.08 127.77
N LEU A 33 125.53 25.36 128.11
CA LEU A 33 124.53 26.31 127.58
C LEU A 33 124.76 26.55 126.09
N LEU A 34 126.00 26.78 125.65
CA LEU A 34 126.35 26.91 124.23
C LEU A 34 126.08 25.63 123.44
N GLU A 35 126.38 24.46 124.01
CA GLU A 35 126.10 23.15 123.42
C GLU A 35 124.59 22.94 123.27
N LEU A 36 123.80 23.17 124.33
CA LEU A 36 122.34 23.14 124.27
C LEU A 36 121.75 24.18 123.31
N GLN A 37 122.35 25.37 123.22
CA GLN A 37 121.91 26.43 122.31
C GLN A 37 122.23 26.09 120.85
N ASN A 38 123.36 25.44 120.59
CA ASN A 38 123.72 24.89 119.27
C ASN A 38 122.81 23.71 118.89
N ASP A 39 122.50 22.82 119.83
CA ASP A 39 121.54 21.72 119.62
C ASP A 39 120.13 22.24 119.35
N ILE A 40 119.66 23.23 120.12
CA ILE A 40 118.38 23.92 119.86
C ILE A 40 118.41 24.60 118.49
N GLN A 41 119.49 25.28 118.11
CA GLN A 41 119.60 25.91 116.78
C GLN A 41 119.61 24.87 115.66
N HIS A 42 120.33 23.76 115.83
CA HIS A 42 120.36 22.67 114.85
C HIS A 42 119.00 21.97 114.74
N LEU A 43 118.30 21.74 115.86
CA LEU A 43 116.94 21.19 115.88
C LEU A 43 115.94 22.16 115.25
N THR A 44 116.03 23.47 115.53
CA THR A 44 115.24 24.52 114.88
C THR A 44 115.47 24.52 113.38
N ASN A 45 116.72 24.61 112.92
CA ASN A 45 117.07 24.53 111.49
C ASN A 45 116.58 23.22 110.83
N LYS A 46 116.58 22.11 111.56
CA LYS A 46 116.11 20.80 111.08
C LYS A 46 114.58 20.70 111.04
N ILE A 47 113.87 21.40 111.92
CA ILE A 47 112.43 21.59 111.87
C ILE A 47 112.08 22.50 110.68
N ASP A 48 112.73 23.66 110.56
CA ASP A 48 112.51 24.61 109.46
C ASP A 48 112.77 23.98 108.07
N SER A 49 113.83 23.18 107.93
CA SER A 49 114.12 22.46 106.67
C SER A 49 113.09 21.36 106.36
N LYS A 50 112.52 20.69 107.37
CA LYS A 50 111.42 19.74 107.18
C LYS A 50 110.11 20.43 106.86
N ASP A 51 109.78 21.50 107.58
CA ASP A 51 108.57 22.30 107.38
C ASP A 51 108.57 22.95 106.00
N THR A 52 109.74 23.37 105.49
CA THR A 52 109.86 23.88 104.11
C THR A 52 109.75 22.77 103.07
N SER A 53 110.35 21.58 103.27
CA SER A 53 110.14 20.41 102.38
C SER A 53 108.66 20.00 102.32
N LEU A 54 108.02 19.83 103.47
CA LEU A 54 106.60 19.45 103.57
C LEU A 54 105.67 20.50 102.95
N LYS A 55 105.97 21.79 103.09
CA LYS A 55 105.23 22.86 102.40
C LYS A 55 105.40 22.76 100.87
N GLN A 56 106.61 22.50 100.38
CA GLN A 56 106.86 22.32 98.95
C GLN A 56 106.16 21.08 98.39
N GLU A 57 106.17 19.96 99.11
CA GLU A 57 105.46 18.73 98.76
C GLU A 57 103.94 18.97 98.71
N LEU A 58 103.36 19.58 99.75
CA LEU A 58 101.93 19.95 99.78
C LEU A 58 101.54 20.95 98.67
N GLU A 59 102.42 21.89 98.33
CA GLU A 59 102.19 22.80 97.21
C GLU A 59 102.25 22.06 95.86
N GLN A 60 103.21 21.15 95.68
CA GLN A 60 103.29 20.30 94.48
C GLN A 60 102.06 19.40 94.33
N GLU A 61 101.63 18.72 95.40
CA GLU A 61 100.41 17.90 95.41
C GLU A 61 99.17 18.75 95.11
N LYS A 62 99.04 19.92 95.74
CA LYS A 62 97.95 20.88 95.47
C LYS A 62 97.94 21.35 94.02
N HIS A 63 99.11 21.60 93.41
CA HIS A 63 99.22 21.96 92.00
C HIS A 63 98.90 20.78 91.08
N LEU A 64 99.29 19.56 91.43
CA LEU A 64 98.98 18.33 90.69
C LEU A 64 97.48 18.00 90.76
N LEU A 65 96.87 18.10 91.93
CA LEU A 65 95.43 17.89 92.15
C LEU A 65 94.59 18.93 91.41
N ARG A 66 95.01 20.21 91.40
CA ARG A 66 94.38 21.25 90.57
C ARG A 66 94.44 20.87 89.09
N ARG A 67 95.62 20.58 88.55
CA ARG A 67 95.77 20.15 87.15
C ARG A 67 94.92 18.94 86.81
N ARG A 68 94.84 17.93 87.70
CA ARG A 68 93.98 16.75 87.52
C ARG A 68 92.50 17.11 87.49
N LEU A 69 92.05 17.96 88.43
CA LEU A 69 90.69 18.47 88.45
C LEU A 69 90.37 19.23 87.15
N ASP A 70 91.23 20.16 86.75
CA ASP A 70 91.12 20.96 85.53
C ASP A 70 91.04 20.06 84.29
N THR A 71 91.87 19.00 84.18
CA THR A 71 91.78 18.03 83.06
C THR A 71 90.48 17.24 83.08
N THR A 72 90.03 16.75 84.25
CA THR A 72 88.76 16.01 84.32
C THR A 72 87.55 16.90 84.06
N GLN A 73 87.58 18.18 84.49
CA GLN A 73 86.55 19.15 84.13
C GLN A 73 86.54 19.39 82.62
N GLY A 74 87.70 19.60 81.99
CA GLY A 74 87.80 19.76 80.55
C GLY A 74 87.29 18.54 79.77
N GLU A 75 87.54 17.33 80.25
CA GLU A 75 86.99 16.07 79.68
C GLU A 75 85.45 16.01 79.82
N TYR A 76 84.90 16.35 80.98
CA TYR A 76 83.44 16.39 81.17
C TYR A 76 82.77 17.51 80.38
N GLU A 77 83.39 18.70 80.29
CA GLU A 77 82.92 19.83 79.47
C GLU A 77 82.93 19.48 77.98
N ALA A 78 84.01 18.86 77.48
CA ALA A 78 84.08 18.34 76.11
C ALA A 78 82.98 17.30 75.85
N ARG A 79 82.77 16.35 76.77
CA ARG A 79 81.74 15.32 76.63
C ARG A 79 80.31 15.88 76.69
N LEU A 80 80.09 16.93 77.48
CA LEU A 80 78.82 17.66 77.50
C LEU A 80 78.58 18.39 76.17
N LEU A 81 79.60 19.03 75.59
CA LEU A 81 79.52 19.67 74.28
C LEU A 81 79.26 18.67 73.15
N GLU A 82 79.90 17.50 73.16
CA GLU A 82 79.60 16.39 72.23
C GLU A 82 78.12 15.98 72.31
N LEU A 83 77.61 15.69 73.52
CA LEU A 83 76.22 15.29 73.71
C LEU A 83 75.22 16.41 73.37
N GLN A 84 75.56 17.68 73.62
CA GLN A 84 74.74 18.82 73.19
C GLN A 84 74.68 18.93 71.66
N ASN A 85 75.81 18.74 70.97
CA ASN A 85 75.86 18.73 69.51
C ASN A 85 75.08 17.55 68.92
N ASP A 86 75.18 16.35 69.51
CA ASP A 86 74.41 15.17 69.12
C ASP A 86 72.90 15.40 69.28
N ILE A 87 72.47 15.96 70.42
CA ILE A 87 71.07 16.32 70.66
C ILE A 87 70.60 17.37 69.65
N GLN A 88 71.38 18.43 69.41
CA GLN A 88 71.00 19.46 68.43
C GLN A 88 70.89 18.90 67.00
N HIS A 89 71.82 18.04 66.59
CA HIS A 89 71.79 17.39 65.29
C HIS A 89 70.60 16.42 65.17
N LEU A 90 70.28 15.66 66.22
CA LEU A 90 69.09 14.79 66.25
C LEU A 90 67.78 15.60 66.21
N THR A 91 67.68 16.70 66.95
CA THR A 91 66.53 17.62 66.91
C THR A 91 66.35 18.18 65.49
N ASN A 92 67.39 18.77 64.90
CA ASN A 92 67.35 19.28 63.52
C ASN A 92 66.93 18.18 62.51
N LYS A 93 67.37 16.94 62.74
CA LYS A 93 67.03 15.78 61.91
C LYS A 93 65.58 15.33 62.10
N ILE A 94 65.01 15.45 63.30
CA ILE A 94 63.58 15.23 63.55
C ILE A 94 62.76 16.34 62.89
N ASP A 95 63.11 17.61 63.10
CA ASP A 95 62.39 18.75 62.50
C ASP A 95 62.37 18.69 60.96
N SER A 96 63.49 18.32 60.32
CA SER A 96 63.57 18.11 58.87
C SER A 96 62.75 16.89 58.38
N LYS A 97 62.50 15.91 59.24
CA LYS A 97 61.61 14.77 58.94
C LYS A 97 60.15 15.15 59.10
N ASP A 98 59.80 15.85 60.18
CA ASP A 98 58.42 16.31 60.45
C ASP A 98 57.94 17.30 59.39
N THR A 99 58.79 18.23 58.95
CA THR A 99 58.49 19.11 57.81
C THR A 99 58.30 18.34 56.50
N SER A 100 59.17 17.36 56.21
CA SER A 100 59.04 16.52 55.01
C SER A 100 57.86 15.52 55.05
N LEU A 101 57.36 15.17 56.25
CA LEU A 101 56.13 14.41 56.43
C LEU A 101 54.90 15.29 56.22
N LYS A 102 54.86 16.49 56.83
CA LYS A 102 53.78 17.47 56.62
C LYS A 102 53.59 17.80 55.15
N GLN A 103 54.67 18.11 54.43
CA GLN A 103 54.64 18.33 52.98
C GLN A 103 54.04 17.15 52.21
N ARG A 104 54.43 15.90 52.53
CA ARG A 104 53.86 14.71 51.88
C ARG A 104 52.38 14.49 52.22
N ASP A 105 51.94 14.84 53.42
CA ASP A 105 50.55 14.68 53.82
C ASP A 105 49.66 15.79 53.23
N GLU A 106 50.21 17.00 53.04
CA GLU A 106 49.61 18.08 52.24
C GLU A 106 49.50 17.68 50.75
N GLU A 107 50.56 17.13 50.15
CA GLU A 107 50.56 16.59 48.78
C GLU A 107 49.50 15.49 48.61
N LYS A 108 49.44 14.51 49.53
CA LYS A 108 48.41 13.45 49.53
C LYS A 108 47.01 14.03 49.66
N ALA A 109 46.80 15.01 50.55
CA ALA A 109 45.50 15.64 50.75
C ALA A 109 45.05 16.38 49.48
N GLY A 110 45.96 17.06 48.78
CA GLY A 110 45.73 17.66 47.47
C GLY A 110 45.31 16.62 46.42
N LEU A 111 46.07 15.53 46.27
CA LEU A 111 45.75 14.45 45.33
C LEU A 111 44.38 13.79 45.63
N ILE A 112 44.04 13.61 46.92
CA ILE A 112 42.72 13.09 47.33
C ILE A 112 41.61 14.09 46.99
N ALA A 113 41.82 15.39 47.19
CA ALA A 113 40.86 16.43 46.83
C ALA A 113 40.62 16.48 45.32
N ASP A 114 41.68 16.44 44.51
CA ASP A 114 41.59 16.44 43.04
C ASP A 114 40.89 15.19 42.51
N LEU A 115 41.23 13.99 43.01
CA LEU A 115 40.53 12.75 42.66
C LEU A 115 39.06 12.78 43.08
N THR A 116 38.74 13.37 44.24
CA THR A 116 37.35 13.53 44.70
C THR A 116 36.57 14.52 43.81
N ALA A 117 37.20 15.61 43.39
CA ALA A 117 36.63 16.58 42.46
C ALA A 117 36.47 16.02 41.04
N GLN A 118 37.40 15.16 40.59
CA GLN A 118 37.27 14.45 39.32
C GLN A 118 36.14 13.42 39.36
N ASN A 119 36.04 12.62 40.43
CA ASN A 119 34.97 11.65 40.60
C ASN A 119 33.60 12.32 40.65
N SER A 120 33.44 13.44 41.37
CA SER A 120 32.16 14.15 41.39
C SER A 120 31.78 14.73 40.02
N ARG A 121 32.74 15.28 39.25
CA ARG A 121 32.52 15.71 37.86
C ARG A 121 32.13 14.55 36.93
N LEU A 122 32.79 13.41 37.04
CA LEU A 122 32.43 12.22 36.26
C LEU A 122 31.04 11.71 36.63
N THR A 123 30.67 11.71 37.91
CA THR A 123 29.31 11.36 38.36
C THR A 123 28.26 12.30 37.78
N THR A 124 28.47 13.62 37.80
CA THR A 124 27.51 14.56 37.21
C THR A 124 27.42 14.44 35.69
N GLN A 125 28.54 14.14 35.00
CA GLN A 125 28.54 13.89 33.56
C GLN A 125 27.79 12.60 33.20
N LEU A 126 27.94 11.53 33.99
CA LEU A 126 27.17 10.28 33.84
C LEU A 126 25.68 10.50 34.10
N GLN A 127 25.32 11.26 35.13
CA GLN A 127 23.92 11.62 35.41
C GLN A 127 23.29 12.45 34.27
N ALA A 128 24.04 13.41 33.71
CA ALA A 128 23.59 14.17 32.55
C ALA A 128 23.41 13.28 31.31
N SER A 129 24.34 12.37 31.05
CA SER A 129 24.23 11.38 29.97
C SER A 129 23.00 10.49 30.12
N ALA A 130 22.76 9.95 31.32
CA ALA A 130 21.59 9.11 31.63
C ALA A 130 20.27 9.90 31.48
N ALA A 131 20.24 11.19 31.84
CA ALA A 131 19.09 12.04 31.61
C ALA A 131 18.82 12.27 30.11
N THR A 132 19.85 12.49 29.30
CA THR A 132 19.70 12.59 27.83
C THR A 132 19.24 11.27 27.20
N GLU A 133 19.74 10.13 27.68
CA GLU A 133 19.33 8.80 27.22
C GLU A 133 17.85 8.53 27.55
N ALA A 134 17.42 8.83 28.78
CA ALA A 134 16.02 8.73 29.19
C ALA A 134 15.09 9.62 28.34
N GLN A 135 15.55 10.83 27.97
CA GLN A 135 14.78 11.73 27.11
C GLN A 135 14.68 11.22 25.65
N LEU A 136 15.75 10.60 25.12
CA LEU A 136 15.72 9.97 23.79
C LEU A 136 14.83 8.71 23.78
N LEU A 137 14.81 7.92 24.85
CA LEU A 137 13.90 6.77 25.00
C LEU A 137 12.43 7.23 25.02
N ALA A 138 12.11 8.29 25.76
CA ALA A 138 10.76 8.86 25.77
C ALA A 138 10.32 9.36 24.37
N GLN A 139 11.22 10.01 23.61
CA GLN A 139 10.95 10.42 22.23
C GLN A 139 10.74 9.22 21.29
N LEU A 140 11.50 8.14 21.47
CA LEU A 140 11.33 6.90 20.70
C LEU A 140 9.98 6.24 20.98
N ASP A 141 9.53 6.21 22.23
CA ASP A 141 8.23 5.64 22.58
C ASP A 141 7.07 6.51 22.07
N GLU A 142 7.17 7.85 22.16
CA GLU A 142 6.16 8.72 21.56
C GLU A 142 6.10 8.59 20.02
N LEU A 143 7.24 8.40 19.34
CA LEU A 143 7.26 8.09 17.91
C LEU A 143 6.63 6.72 17.58
N LYS A 144 6.85 5.68 18.41
CA LYS A 144 6.17 4.38 18.25
C LYS A 144 4.66 4.52 18.41
N ASP A 145 4.20 5.30 19.39
CA ASP A 145 2.78 5.56 19.60
C ASP A 145 2.17 6.34 18.44
N GLN A 146 2.86 7.36 17.92
CA GLN A 146 2.44 8.05 16.69
C GLN A 146 2.34 7.11 15.48
N CYS A 147 3.30 6.19 15.30
CA CYS A 147 3.25 5.16 14.26
C CYS A 147 2.07 4.18 14.47
N SER A 148 1.81 3.76 15.71
CA SER A 148 0.68 2.90 16.08
C SER A 148 -0.67 3.58 15.78
N MET A 149 -0.81 4.85 16.14
CA MET A 149 -2.00 5.66 15.86
C MET A 149 -2.21 5.94 14.37
N ARG A 150 -1.13 6.12 13.59
CA ARG A 150 -1.22 6.19 12.12
C ARG A 150 -1.67 4.86 11.52
N LYS A 151 -1.15 3.72 12.01
CA LYS A 151 -1.55 2.38 11.56
C LYS A 151 -3.03 2.10 11.84
N SER A 152 -3.54 2.45 13.02
CA SER A 152 -4.97 2.30 13.35
C SER A 152 -5.87 3.30 12.62
N SER A 153 -5.34 4.44 12.16
CA SER A 153 -6.06 5.34 11.24
C SER A 153 -6.16 4.74 9.84
N LEU A 154 -5.05 4.24 9.30
CA LEU A 154 -5.02 3.56 7.99
C LEU A 154 -6.00 2.39 7.95
N GLN A 155 -6.03 1.53 8.96
CA GLN A 155 -7.00 0.42 9.05
C GLN A 155 -8.45 0.92 9.03
N ARG A 156 -8.77 2.00 9.77
CA ARG A 156 -10.13 2.60 9.74
C ARG A 156 -10.46 3.24 8.39
N ASP A 157 -9.47 3.72 7.64
CA ASP A 157 -9.67 4.30 6.31
C ASP A 157 -9.80 3.20 5.23
N GLU A 158 -9.11 2.06 5.38
CA GLU A 158 -9.32 0.82 4.62
C GLU A 158 -10.74 0.25 4.84
N GLU A 159 -11.19 0.16 6.09
CA GLU A 159 -12.56 -0.25 6.44
C GLU A 159 -13.63 0.66 5.79
N LYS A 160 -13.44 1.99 5.85
CA LYS A 160 -14.34 2.95 5.17
C LYS A 160 -14.32 2.77 3.67
N ALA A 161 -13.14 2.55 3.06
CA ALA A 161 -13.03 2.32 1.62
C ALA A 161 -13.76 1.04 1.20
N GLY A 162 -13.68 -0.03 2.00
CA GLY A 162 -14.47 -1.24 1.83
C GLY A 162 -15.98 -0.98 1.88
N LEU A 163 -16.47 -0.29 2.92
CA LEU A 163 -17.89 0.07 3.04
C LEU A 163 -18.38 0.94 1.88
N ILE A 164 -17.56 1.86 1.38
CA ILE A 164 -17.87 2.69 0.20
C ILE A 164 -17.94 1.82 -1.06
N ALA A 165 -17.02 0.86 -1.23
CA ALA A 165 -17.03 -0.06 -2.36
C ALA A 165 -18.28 -0.95 -2.35
N ASP A 166 -18.66 -1.51 -1.21
CA ASP A 166 -19.85 -2.33 -1.04
C ASP A 166 -21.13 -1.54 -1.32
N LEU A 167 -21.27 -0.32 -0.77
CA LEU A 167 -22.40 0.57 -1.06
C LEU A 167 -22.45 0.96 -2.55
N THR A 168 -21.31 1.19 -3.18
CA THR A 168 -21.23 1.50 -4.62
C THR A 168 -21.65 0.30 -5.47
N ALA A 169 -21.23 -0.92 -5.10
CA ALA A 169 -21.63 -2.16 -5.76
C ALA A 169 -23.11 -2.49 -5.54
N GLN A 170 -23.67 -2.17 -4.37
CA GLN A 170 -25.10 -2.32 -4.10
C GLN A 170 -25.93 -1.31 -4.93
N ASN A 171 -25.51 -0.05 -4.97
CA ASN A 171 -26.17 0.98 -5.77
C ASN A 171 -26.14 0.67 -7.28
N SER A 172 -25.02 0.16 -7.80
CA SER A 172 -24.94 -0.24 -9.22
C SER A 172 -25.85 -1.43 -9.53
N ARG A 173 -25.90 -2.45 -8.66
CA ARG A 173 -26.86 -3.57 -8.77
C ARG A 173 -28.31 -3.08 -8.77
N LEU A 174 -28.70 -2.25 -7.81
CA LEU A 174 -30.05 -1.66 -7.76
C LEU A 174 -30.36 -0.84 -9.01
N THR A 175 -29.40 -0.07 -9.53
CA THR A 175 -29.55 0.67 -10.79
C THR A 175 -29.79 -0.28 -11.97
N THR A 176 -29.02 -1.37 -12.10
CA THR A 176 -29.25 -2.37 -13.17
C THR A 176 -30.60 -3.07 -13.04
N GLN A 177 -31.06 -3.35 -11.82
CA GLN A 177 -32.37 -3.95 -11.58
C GLN A 177 -33.53 -2.99 -11.93
N LEU A 178 -33.40 -1.70 -11.60
CA LEU A 178 -34.35 -0.67 -12.00
C LEU A 178 -34.38 -0.48 -13.52
N GLN A 179 -33.22 -0.50 -14.19
CA GLN A 179 -33.15 -0.45 -15.66
C GLN A 179 -33.81 -1.67 -16.32
N ALA A 180 -33.58 -2.88 -15.79
CA ALA A 180 -34.26 -4.09 -16.25
C ALA A 180 -35.78 -4.00 -16.05
N SER A 181 -36.24 -3.53 -14.89
CA SER A 181 -37.66 -3.31 -14.62
C SER A 181 -38.28 -2.31 -15.60
N ALA A 182 -37.63 -1.16 -15.83
CA ALA A 182 -38.09 -0.14 -16.78
C ALA A 182 -38.14 -0.67 -18.23
N ALA A 183 -37.17 -1.53 -18.62
CA ALA A 183 -37.21 -2.20 -19.92
C ALA A 183 -38.40 -3.16 -20.04
N THR A 184 -38.71 -3.95 -19.00
CA THR A 184 -39.90 -4.81 -19.00
C THR A 184 -41.20 -4.02 -19.01
N GLU A 185 -41.27 -2.88 -18.32
CA GLU A 185 -42.44 -1.99 -18.34
C GLU A 185 -42.64 -1.39 -19.74
N ALA A 186 -41.57 -0.90 -20.38
CA ALA A 186 -41.62 -0.41 -21.75
C ALA A 186 -42.08 -1.50 -22.76
N GLN A 187 -41.64 -2.74 -22.57
CA GLN A 187 -42.08 -3.87 -23.41
C GLN A 187 -43.57 -4.19 -23.21
N LEU A 188 -44.07 -4.16 -21.98
CA LEU A 188 -45.49 -4.36 -21.67
C LEU A 188 -46.36 -3.22 -22.20
N LEU A 189 -45.89 -1.97 -22.14
CA LEU A 189 -46.57 -0.82 -22.74
C LEU A 189 -46.69 -0.96 -24.27
N ALA A 190 -45.61 -1.36 -24.94
CA ALA A 190 -45.64 -1.63 -26.39
C ALA A 190 -46.65 -2.74 -26.75
N GLN A 191 -46.69 -3.84 -25.98
CA GLN A 191 -47.69 -4.90 -26.16
C GLN A 191 -49.13 -4.41 -25.93
N LEU A 192 -49.35 -3.54 -24.93
CA LEU A 192 -50.66 -2.94 -24.67
C LEU A 192 -51.10 -2.02 -25.81
N ASP A 193 -50.19 -1.23 -26.39
CA ASP A 193 -50.52 -0.37 -27.53
C ASP A 193 -50.80 -1.18 -28.80
N GLU A 194 -50.03 -2.24 -29.08
CA GLU A 194 -50.35 -3.13 -30.20
C GLU A 194 -51.71 -3.85 -30.01
N LEU A 195 -52.05 -4.25 -28.79
CA LEU A 195 -53.38 -4.80 -28.48
C LEU A 195 -54.51 -3.75 -28.63
N LYS A 196 -54.27 -2.49 -28.28
CA LYS A 196 -55.23 -1.39 -28.52
C LYS A 196 -55.42 -1.18 -30.03
N ASP A 197 -54.35 -1.19 -30.81
CA ASP A 197 -54.41 -1.04 -32.26
C ASP A 197 -55.14 -2.22 -32.92
N GLN A 198 -54.87 -3.45 -32.51
CA GLN A 198 -55.65 -4.63 -32.95
C GLN A 198 -57.14 -4.49 -32.60
N CYS A 199 -57.48 -3.98 -31.42
CA CYS A 199 -58.87 -3.72 -31.05
C CYS A 199 -59.50 -2.59 -31.86
N SER A 200 -58.73 -1.54 -32.19
CA SER A 200 -59.14 -0.43 -33.05
C SER A 200 -59.44 -0.92 -34.48
N MET A 201 -58.54 -1.71 -35.06
CA MET A 201 -58.69 -2.31 -36.39
C MET A 201 -59.86 -3.31 -36.47
N ARG A 202 -60.07 -4.12 -35.42
CA ARG A 202 -61.28 -4.98 -35.33
C ARG A 202 -62.56 -4.16 -35.23
N LYS A 203 -62.52 -3.02 -34.51
CA LYS A 203 -63.67 -2.12 -34.37
C LYS A 203 -64.00 -1.40 -35.68
N SER A 204 -63.01 -0.92 -36.43
CA SER A 204 -63.23 -0.31 -37.76
C SER A 204 -63.77 -1.34 -38.76
N SER A 205 -63.15 -2.53 -38.84
CA SER A 205 -63.65 -3.64 -39.68
C SER A 205 -65.08 -4.05 -39.33
N LEU A 206 -65.42 -4.20 -38.04
CA LEU A 206 -66.80 -4.45 -37.60
C LEU A 206 -67.74 -3.31 -38.05
N GLN A 207 -67.31 -2.06 -37.93
CA GLN A 207 -68.08 -0.89 -38.31
C GLN A 207 -68.28 -0.78 -39.84
N GLU A 208 -67.32 -1.24 -40.65
CA GLU A 208 -67.45 -1.40 -42.11
C GLU A 208 -68.43 -2.51 -42.46
N HIS A 209 -68.32 -3.70 -41.84
CA HIS A 209 -69.30 -4.78 -42.01
C HIS A 209 -70.71 -4.36 -41.60
N MET A 210 -70.87 -3.59 -40.52
CA MET A 210 -72.16 -3.01 -40.12
C MET A 210 -72.71 -2.01 -41.14
N GLN A 211 -71.86 -1.24 -41.83
CA GLN A 211 -72.28 -0.33 -42.91
C GLN A 211 -72.70 -1.12 -44.16
N SER A 212 -71.91 -2.10 -44.59
CA SER A 212 -72.25 -3.01 -45.70
C SER A 212 -73.59 -3.73 -45.45
N LEU A 213 -73.78 -4.28 -44.24
CA LEU A 213 -75.01 -4.95 -43.85
C LEU A 213 -76.23 -3.99 -43.78
N LYS A 214 -76.02 -2.70 -43.47
CA LYS A 214 -77.06 -1.67 -43.60
C LYS A 214 -77.41 -1.39 -45.08
N SER A 215 -76.42 -1.34 -45.98
CA SER A 215 -76.67 -1.20 -47.43
C SER A 215 -77.49 -2.37 -47.96
N LEU A 216 -77.05 -3.60 -47.71
CA LEU A 216 -77.76 -4.81 -48.13
C LEU A 216 -79.18 -4.90 -47.56
N LYS A 217 -79.41 -4.44 -46.31
CA LYS A 217 -80.76 -4.34 -45.75
C LYS A 217 -81.63 -3.30 -46.45
N ALA A 218 -81.06 -2.16 -46.85
CA ALA A 218 -81.78 -1.14 -47.62
C ALA A 218 -82.09 -1.62 -49.06
N GLU A 219 -81.15 -2.30 -49.71
CA GLU A 219 -81.35 -2.94 -51.02
C GLU A 219 -82.44 -4.01 -50.96
N LEU A 220 -82.43 -4.88 -49.93
CA LEU A 220 -83.44 -5.90 -49.73
C LEU A 220 -84.83 -5.29 -49.43
N ALA A 221 -84.89 -4.19 -48.67
CA ALA A 221 -86.13 -3.43 -48.49
C ALA A 221 -86.67 -2.90 -49.83
N LEU A 222 -85.84 -2.25 -50.65
CA LEU A 222 -86.23 -1.76 -51.97
C LEU A 222 -86.68 -2.90 -52.92
N VAL A 223 -86.07 -4.09 -52.83
CA VAL A 223 -86.51 -5.28 -53.59
C VAL A 223 -87.83 -5.81 -53.05
N SER A 224 -88.04 -5.82 -51.73
CA SER A 224 -89.30 -6.22 -51.09
C SER A 224 -90.44 -5.27 -51.44
N ASP A 225 -90.19 -3.95 -51.46
CA ASP A 225 -91.17 -2.95 -51.86
C ASP A 225 -91.57 -3.13 -53.33
N LYS A 226 -90.59 -3.27 -54.23
CA LYS A 226 -90.81 -3.59 -55.66
C LYS A 226 -91.58 -4.89 -55.85
N LYS A 227 -91.28 -5.93 -55.05
CA LYS A 227 -92.03 -7.18 -55.06
C LYS A 227 -93.50 -6.93 -54.65
N SER A 228 -93.75 -6.17 -53.58
CA SER A 228 -95.11 -5.83 -53.14
C SER A 228 -95.88 -5.00 -54.18
N ASP A 229 -95.19 -4.13 -54.93
CA ASP A 229 -95.76 -3.39 -56.06
C ASP A 229 -96.18 -4.33 -57.19
N LEU A 230 -95.33 -5.28 -57.55
CA LEU A 230 -95.63 -6.26 -58.59
C LEU A 230 -96.76 -7.21 -58.15
N GLU A 231 -96.77 -7.66 -56.90
CA GLU A 231 -97.86 -8.47 -56.33
C GLU A 231 -99.19 -7.70 -56.31
N ARG A 232 -99.19 -6.41 -55.96
CA ARG A 232 -100.39 -5.54 -56.07
C ARG A 232 -100.85 -5.34 -57.50
N ARG A 233 -99.93 -5.13 -58.46
CA ARG A 233 -100.26 -5.01 -59.89
C ARG A 233 -100.86 -6.31 -60.44
N LEU A 234 -100.27 -7.45 -60.09
CA LEU A 234 -100.79 -8.77 -60.46
C LEU A 234 -102.18 -9.03 -59.87
N ALA A 235 -102.38 -8.72 -58.58
CA ALA A 235 -103.69 -8.83 -57.93
C ALA A 235 -104.74 -7.88 -58.54
N GLY A 236 -104.34 -6.70 -59.02
CA GLY A 236 -105.18 -5.82 -59.83
C GLY A 236 -105.60 -6.49 -61.14
N ALA A 237 -104.61 -6.90 -61.94
CA ALA A 237 -104.86 -7.56 -63.23
C ALA A 237 -105.70 -8.85 -63.11
N LEU A 238 -105.56 -9.60 -62.00
CA LEU A 238 -106.43 -10.76 -61.72
C LEU A 238 -107.88 -10.36 -61.47
N ARG A 239 -108.14 -9.29 -60.69
CA ARG A 239 -109.51 -8.76 -60.50
C ARG A 239 -110.10 -8.22 -61.80
N ASP A 240 -109.29 -7.52 -62.61
CA ASP A 240 -109.73 -7.01 -63.91
C ASP A 240 -110.10 -8.18 -64.83
N LYS A 241 -109.29 -9.25 -64.85
CA LYS A 241 -109.57 -10.49 -65.57
C LYS A 241 -110.83 -11.20 -65.05
N ASP A 242 -111.02 -11.30 -63.74
CA ASP A 242 -112.23 -11.90 -63.15
C ASP A 242 -113.49 -11.07 -63.46
N GLY A 243 -113.39 -9.73 -63.47
CA GLY A 243 -114.46 -8.82 -63.89
C GLY A 243 -114.78 -8.93 -65.39
N LEU A 244 -113.76 -9.11 -66.24
CA LEU A 244 -113.96 -9.38 -67.67
C LEU A 244 -114.60 -10.76 -67.91
N LEU A 245 -114.27 -11.78 -67.11
CA LEU A 245 -114.95 -13.07 -67.15
C LEU A 245 -116.43 -12.92 -66.76
N GLN A 246 -116.74 -12.18 -65.70
CA GLN A 246 -118.14 -11.90 -65.33
C GLN A 246 -118.90 -11.15 -66.44
N GLN A 247 -118.27 -10.18 -67.11
CA GLN A 247 -118.87 -9.50 -68.27
C GLN A 247 -119.07 -10.44 -69.47
N LEU A 248 -118.17 -11.40 -69.67
CA LEU A 248 -118.30 -12.43 -70.70
C LEU A 248 -119.44 -13.40 -70.38
N ASP A 249 -119.60 -13.81 -69.12
CA ASP A 249 -120.72 -14.64 -68.66
C ASP A 249 -122.06 -13.89 -68.81
N GLU A 250 -122.14 -12.61 -68.41
CA GLU A 250 -123.33 -11.77 -68.66
C GLU A 250 -123.64 -11.61 -70.17
N ALA A 251 -122.62 -11.50 -71.01
CA ALA A 251 -122.79 -11.44 -72.45
C ALA A 251 -123.25 -12.79 -73.02
N ALA A 252 -122.73 -13.92 -72.52
CA ALA A 252 -123.15 -15.26 -72.88
C ALA A 252 -124.60 -15.53 -72.46
N ASP A 253 -125.02 -15.10 -71.27
CA ASP A 253 -126.41 -15.17 -70.81
C ASP A 253 -127.35 -14.31 -71.67
N ARG A 254 -126.91 -13.11 -72.09
CA ARG A 254 -127.66 -12.26 -73.05
C ARG A 254 -127.75 -12.93 -74.42
N ILE A 255 -126.68 -13.54 -74.92
CA ILE A 255 -126.69 -14.32 -76.17
C ILE A 255 -127.66 -15.50 -76.04
N ALA A 256 -127.60 -16.27 -74.95
CA ALA A 256 -128.53 -17.37 -74.70
C ALA A 256 -129.98 -16.90 -74.56
N ALA A 257 -130.23 -15.69 -74.02
CA ALA A 257 -131.57 -15.09 -73.98
C ALA A 257 -132.06 -14.69 -75.38
N LEU A 258 -131.20 -14.08 -76.20
CA LEU A 258 -131.49 -13.75 -77.59
C LEU A 258 -131.68 -15.01 -78.44
N GLU A 259 -130.94 -16.08 -78.21
CA GLU A 259 -131.16 -17.38 -78.85
C GLU A 259 -132.49 -18.03 -78.45
N ARG A 260 -132.91 -17.91 -77.18
CA ARG A 260 -134.24 -18.37 -76.74
C ARG A 260 -135.33 -17.55 -77.43
N GLN A 261 -135.19 -16.22 -77.48
CA GLN A 261 -136.12 -15.35 -78.22
C GLN A 261 -136.13 -15.66 -79.71
N LEU A 262 -134.97 -15.96 -80.33
CA LEU A 262 -134.89 -16.40 -81.72
C LEU A 262 -135.66 -17.71 -81.91
N LYS A 263 -135.43 -18.72 -81.06
CA LYS A 263 -136.16 -20.01 -81.10
C LYS A 263 -137.66 -19.85 -80.85
N GLU A 264 -138.07 -18.91 -80.00
CA GLU A 264 -139.49 -18.55 -79.80
C GLU A 264 -140.08 -17.89 -81.04
N GLN A 265 -139.36 -16.96 -81.68
CA GLN A 265 -139.78 -16.33 -82.95
C GLN A 265 -139.77 -17.34 -84.11
N GLU A 266 -138.82 -18.27 -84.17
CA GLU A 266 -138.78 -19.39 -85.10
C GLU A 266 -139.97 -20.33 -84.88
N HIS A 267 -140.35 -20.62 -83.62
CA HIS A 267 -141.55 -21.42 -83.32
C HIS A 267 -142.84 -20.68 -83.66
N LEU A 268 -142.93 -19.37 -83.40
CA LEU A 268 -144.05 -18.54 -83.85
C LEU A 268 -144.14 -18.52 -85.37
N TYR A 269 -143.02 -18.33 -86.07
CA TYR A 269 -142.93 -18.37 -87.52
C TYR A 269 -143.25 -19.76 -88.09
N GLN A 270 -142.81 -20.85 -87.47
CA GLN A 270 -143.20 -22.21 -87.83
C GLN A 270 -144.70 -22.45 -87.59
N ASN A 271 -145.30 -21.82 -86.59
CA ASN A 271 -146.74 -21.93 -86.34
C ASN A 271 -147.54 -21.10 -87.35
N THR A 272 -147.12 -19.87 -87.68
CA THR A 272 -147.73 -19.11 -88.79
C THR A 272 -147.48 -19.78 -90.14
N LEU A 273 -146.37 -20.50 -90.34
CA LEU A 273 -146.16 -21.39 -91.48
C LEU A 273 -147.13 -22.58 -91.47
N LYS A 274 -147.38 -23.25 -90.34
CA LYS A 274 -148.39 -24.33 -90.26
C LYS A 274 -149.82 -23.83 -90.45
N GLU A 275 -150.10 -22.59 -90.04
CA GLU A 275 -151.37 -21.90 -90.31
C GLU A 275 -151.49 -21.51 -91.77
N LEU A 276 -150.42 -20.96 -92.36
CA LEU A 276 -150.31 -20.74 -93.79
C LEU A 276 -150.48 -22.03 -94.54
N GLU A 277 -149.78 -23.13 -94.22
CA GLU A 277 -149.97 -24.45 -94.82
C GLU A 277 -151.37 -25.05 -94.53
N ARG A 278 -152.10 -24.63 -93.51
CA ARG A 278 -153.51 -25.02 -93.31
C ARG A 278 -154.43 -24.25 -94.27
N LEU A 279 -154.16 -22.96 -94.44
CA LEU A 279 -154.82 -22.11 -95.44
C LEU A 279 -154.42 -22.54 -96.86
N GLN A 280 -153.18 -22.99 -97.05
CA GLN A 280 -152.62 -23.54 -98.28
C GLN A 280 -153.27 -24.89 -98.55
N ARG A 281 -153.34 -25.83 -97.60
CA ARG A 281 -154.14 -27.07 -97.76
C ARG A 281 -155.62 -26.80 -98.06
N SER A 282 -156.21 -25.72 -97.54
CA SER A 282 -157.58 -25.30 -97.92
C SER A 282 -157.66 -24.70 -99.33
N HIS A 283 -156.60 -24.02 -99.76
CA HIS A 283 -156.40 -23.54 -101.13
C HIS A 283 -156.03 -24.69 -102.08
N ASP A 284 -155.39 -25.76 -101.60
CA ASP A 284 -154.99 -26.94 -102.36
C ASP A 284 -156.20 -27.85 -102.58
N THR A 285 -157.13 -27.95 -101.61
CA THR A 285 -158.48 -28.50 -101.87
C THR A 285 -159.31 -27.68 -102.85
N LEU A 286 -158.90 -26.45 -103.19
CA LEU A 286 -159.44 -25.66 -104.29
C LEU A 286 -158.57 -25.73 -105.57
N ALA A 287 -157.26 -25.99 -105.43
CA ALA A 287 -156.30 -26.09 -106.51
C ALA A 287 -156.25 -27.48 -107.15
N GLU A 288 -156.67 -28.56 -106.47
CA GLU A 288 -156.85 -29.91 -107.08
C GLU A 288 -158.06 -29.96 -108.07
N ARG A 289 -158.54 -28.79 -108.51
CA ARG A 289 -159.38 -28.57 -109.70
C ARG A 289 -158.61 -28.00 -110.91
N VAL A 290 -157.31 -27.75 -110.81
CA VAL A 290 -156.39 -27.34 -111.89
C VAL A 290 -155.05 -28.10 -111.73
N GLY A 291 -154.42 -28.50 -112.82
CA GLY A 291 -153.30 -29.45 -112.79
C GLY A 291 -151.94 -28.91 -112.31
N ALA A 292 -150.99 -29.85 -112.26
CA ALA A 292 -149.52 -29.73 -112.12
C ALA A 292 -148.87 -28.73 -113.12
N PRO A 293 -147.54 -28.41 -113.08
CA PRO A 293 -146.43 -29.21 -112.52
C PRO A 293 -145.22 -28.41 -111.93
N GLU A 294 -144.04 -29.06 -111.98
CA GLU A 294 -142.69 -28.77 -111.46
C GLU A 294 -141.94 -27.56 -112.06
N ALA A 295 -140.92 -27.06 -111.33
CA ALA A 295 -139.59 -26.53 -111.77
C ALA A 295 -138.91 -25.88 -110.52
N GLU A 296 -137.68 -26.13 -110.06
CA GLU A 296 -136.33 -26.42 -110.63
C GLU A 296 -135.54 -25.23 -111.24
N HIS A 297 -134.22 -25.24 -110.98
CA HIS A 297 -133.12 -24.37 -111.52
C HIS A 297 -133.02 -22.95 -110.91
N THR A 298 -131.85 -22.28 -110.74
CA THR A 298 -130.39 -22.48 -110.98
C THR A 298 -129.63 -21.66 -109.90
N ASP A 299 -128.53 -22.09 -109.28
CA ASP A 299 -127.16 -22.43 -109.76
C ASP A 299 -126.21 -21.21 -109.96
N SER A 300 -124.92 -21.41 -109.64
CA SER A 300 -123.76 -20.50 -109.76
C SER A 300 -123.68 -19.25 -108.85
N ALA A 301 -122.51 -18.81 -108.36
CA ALA A 301 -121.17 -19.41 -108.37
C ALA A 301 -120.17 -18.64 -107.45
N ARG A 302 -119.10 -19.33 -107.00
CA ARG A 302 -117.72 -18.80 -106.81
C ARG A 302 -117.52 -17.74 -105.67
N SER A 303 -116.36 -17.57 -105.03
CA SER A 303 -115.00 -18.13 -105.24
C SER A 303 -114.00 -17.69 -104.13
N LEU A 304 -113.19 -18.63 -103.59
CA LEU A 304 -111.75 -18.50 -103.27
C LEU A 304 -111.30 -17.48 -102.17
N HIS A 305 -110.11 -17.55 -101.53
CA HIS A 305 -108.94 -18.48 -101.47
C HIS A 305 -108.38 -18.44 -100.00
N ALA A 306 -107.71 -19.47 -99.42
CA ALA A 306 -106.26 -19.83 -99.44
C ALA A 306 -105.30 -18.66 -99.04
N GLU A 307 -104.05 -18.83 -98.56
CA GLU A 307 -103.12 -19.99 -98.37
C GLU A 307 -103.20 -20.62 -96.94
N LEU A 308 -102.41 -21.60 -96.42
CA LEU A 308 -101.14 -22.32 -96.75
C LEU A 308 -99.83 -21.55 -96.42
N GLU A 309 -98.64 -22.14 -96.19
CA GLU A 309 -98.08 -23.50 -96.47
C GLU A 309 -97.00 -23.91 -95.41
N PRO A 310 -96.62 -25.21 -95.26
CA PRO A 310 -95.48 -25.69 -94.43
C PRO A 310 -94.30 -26.26 -95.29
N ASP A 311 -93.60 -27.30 -94.81
CA ASP A 311 -92.52 -28.12 -95.45
C ASP A 311 -91.06 -27.58 -95.29
N ASP A 312 -89.97 -28.38 -95.39
CA ASP A 312 -89.79 -29.78 -95.79
C ASP A 312 -88.61 -30.51 -95.05
N GLN A 313 -88.39 -31.78 -95.41
CA GLN A 313 -87.41 -32.79 -94.97
C GLN A 313 -85.98 -32.58 -95.51
N GLY A 314 -85.00 -33.41 -95.07
CA GLY A 314 -83.71 -33.54 -95.75
C GLY A 314 -82.65 -34.38 -95.02
N GLU A 315 -82.12 -35.41 -95.68
CA GLU A 315 -80.94 -36.18 -95.25
C GLU A 315 -79.63 -35.62 -95.84
N GLY A 316 -78.48 -35.91 -95.20
CA GLY A 316 -77.22 -36.16 -95.91
C GLY A 316 -76.22 -35.00 -96.13
N GLU A 317 -74.94 -35.40 -96.11
CA GLU A 317 -73.74 -34.72 -96.67
C GLU A 317 -73.27 -33.37 -96.06
N GLY A 318 -72.10 -33.38 -95.40
CA GLY A 318 -71.44 -32.15 -94.91
C GLY A 318 -70.23 -32.32 -93.97
N ASP A 319 -69.81 -33.53 -93.62
CA ASP A 319 -68.97 -33.80 -92.44
C ASP A 319 -67.45 -33.88 -92.71
N GLY A 320 -66.94 -33.07 -93.65
CA GLY A 320 -65.55 -33.12 -94.13
C GLY A 320 -64.55 -32.24 -93.36
N TRP A 321 -64.84 -30.94 -93.22
CA TRP A 321 -63.89 -29.97 -92.65
C TRP A 321 -63.58 -30.23 -91.17
N LEU A 322 -64.59 -30.62 -90.38
CA LEU A 322 -64.42 -30.92 -88.95
C LEU A 322 -63.48 -32.11 -88.69
N ARG A 323 -63.43 -33.07 -89.62
CA ARG A 323 -62.52 -34.23 -89.57
C ARG A 323 -61.09 -33.85 -89.93
N ALA A 324 -60.91 -32.96 -90.91
CA ALA A 324 -59.59 -32.45 -91.28
C ALA A 324 -58.92 -31.70 -90.12
N GLU A 325 -59.65 -30.80 -89.46
CA GLU A 325 -59.16 -30.04 -88.30
C GLU A 325 -58.78 -30.98 -87.13
N ALA A 326 -59.61 -32.00 -86.84
CA ALA A 326 -59.34 -32.97 -85.78
C ALA A 326 -58.09 -33.85 -86.07
N VAL A 327 -57.84 -34.21 -87.33
CA VAL A 327 -56.62 -34.91 -87.76
C VAL A 327 -55.39 -34.00 -87.62
N GLN A 328 -55.51 -32.71 -87.94
CA GLN A 328 -54.42 -31.75 -87.81
C GLN A 328 -54.00 -31.54 -86.35
N VAL A 329 -54.97 -31.36 -85.44
CA VAL A 329 -54.70 -31.24 -83.99
C VAL A 329 -54.09 -32.53 -83.42
N PHE A 330 -54.52 -33.71 -83.88
CA PHE A 330 -53.90 -34.98 -83.51
C PHE A 330 -52.42 -35.09 -83.96
N LYS A 331 -52.11 -34.69 -85.21
CA LYS A 331 -50.73 -34.66 -85.74
C LYS A 331 -49.84 -33.68 -84.94
N GLN A 332 -50.38 -32.52 -84.53
CA GLN A 332 -49.68 -31.54 -83.69
C GLN A 332 -49.41 -32.08 -82.29
N LEU A 333 -50.42 -32.62 -81.59
CA LEU A 333 -50.27 -33.20 -80.25
C LEU A 333 -49.28 -34.37 -80.22
N ARG A 334 -49.33 -35.25 -81.22
CA ARG A 334 -48.39 -36.38 -81.34
C ARG A 334 -46.95 -35.91 -81.55
N THR A 335 -46.76 -34.89 -82.37
CA THR A 335 -45.43 -34.27 -82.58
C THR A 335 -44.90 -33.64 -81.29
N LEU A 336 -45.76 -32.94 -80.55
CA LEU A 336 -45.40 -32.29 -79.28
C LEU A 336 -45.10 -33.33 -78.17
N ALA A 337 -45.87 -34.42 -78.08
CA ALA A 337 -45.59 -35.52 -77.17
C ALA A 337 -44.23 -36.20 -77.49
N LEU A 338 -43.93 -36.41 -78.78
CA LEU A 338 -42.63 -36.91 -79.23
C LEU A 338 -41.50 -35.96 -78.84
N GLN A 339 -41.62 -34.65 -79.11
CA GLN A 339 -40.61 -33.64 -78.77
C GLN A 339 -40.33 -33.56 -77.26
N LEU A 340 -41.36 -33.65 -76.42
CA LEU A 340 -41.20 -33.70 -74.96
C LEU A 340 -40.54 -35.00 -74.48
N ASN A 341 -40.77 -36.11 -75.17
CA ASN A 341 -40.28 -37.43 -74.78
C ASN A 341 -38.89 -37.78 -75.37
N THR A 342 -38.45 -37.10 -76.43
CA THR A 342 -37.09 -37.23 -76.99
C THR A 342 -36.01 -36.47 -76.20
N GLY A 343 -36.40 -35.76 -75.14
CA GLY A 343 -35.49 -35.09 -74.22
C GLY A 343 -35.01 -33.72 -74.70
N HIS A 344 -35.04 -32.75 -73.79
CA HIS A 344 -34.40 -31.44 -73.97
C HIS A 344 -32.95 -31.48 -73.45
N ASP A 345 -32.24 -32.58 -73.70
CA ASP A 345 -30.91 -32.88 -73.16
C ASP A 345 -29.77 -32.43 -74.11
N ASP A 346 -29.99 -31.34 -74.86
CA ASP A 346 -28.96 -30.73 -75.70
C ASP A 346 -28.82 -29.23 -75.39
N ASP A 347 -27.89 -28.93 -74.48
CA ASP A 347 -27.23 -27.62 -74.34
C ASP A 347 -26.16 -27.43 -75.47
N SER A 348 -26.28 -28.23 -76.54
CA SER A 348 -25.45 -28.24 -77.74
C SER A 348 -26.11 -27.40 -78.83
N GLY A 349 -25.77 -26.12 -78.90
CA GLY A 349 -26.32 -25.21 -79.91
C GLY A 349 -25.85 -25.51 -81.34
N LEU A 350 -26.42 -26.54 -81.99
CA LEU A 350 -26.33 -26.89 -83.43
C LEU A 350 -27.19 -28.15 -83.72
N HIS A 351 -28.40 -27.99 -84.28
CA HIS A 351 -29.27 -28.96 -85.03
C HIS A 351 -30.64 -28.27 -85.16
N SER A 352 -31.12 -27.71 -86.28
CA SER A 352 -31.14 -28.10 -87.70
C SER A 352 -31.94 -29.38 -87.99
N ASP A 353 -33.16 -29.17 -88.48
CA ASP A 353 -33.96 -30.05 -89.35
C ASP A 353 -34.21 -31.51 -88.92
N LEU A 354 -35.06 -31.67 -87.89
CA LEU A 354 -35.86 -32.90 -87.72
C LEU A 354 -36.88 -33.05 -88.86
N SER A 355 -36.44 -33.64 -89.97
CA SER A 355 -37.31 -33.98 -91.11
C SER A 355 -38.29 -35.10 -90.74
N LEU A 356 -39.58 -34.77 -90.57
CA LEU A 356 -40.66 -35.69 -90.24
C LEU A 356 -41.18 -36.50 -91.46
N THR A 357 -40.28 -36.98 -92.33
CA THR A 357 -40.60 -37.66 -93.60
C THR A 357 -40.63 -39.20 -93.52
N SER A 358 -40.67 -39.78 -92.32
CA SER A 358 -40.67 -41.23 -92.12
C SER A 358 -41.76 -41.71 -91.15
N LEU A 359 -42.99 -41.23 -91.34
CA LEU A 359 -44.18 -41.89 -90.77
C LEU A 359 -45.35 -42.06 -91.75
N ASP A 360 -45.06 -42.06 -93.06
CA ASP A 360 -45.99 -42.53 -94.10
C ASP A 360 -45.99 -44.07 -94.13
N GLY A 361 -46.60 -44.67 -93.10
CA GLY A 361 -47.19 -46.00 -93.23
C GLY A 361 -48.63 -45.84 -93.67
N GLU A 362 -48.99 -46.37 -94.84
CA GLU A 362 -50.37 -46.33 -95.35
C GLU A 362 -51.32 -47.20 -94.51
N GLU A 363 -51.71 -46.72 -93.33
CA GLU A 363 -52.95 -47.13 -92.66
C GLU A 363 -53.98 -46.00 -92.82
N GLY A 364 -55.02 -46.26 -93.61
CA GLY A 364 -56.01 -45.26 -94.03
C GLY A 364 -56.54 -44.41 -92.88
N GLU A 365 -56.42 -43.09 -93.03
CA GLU A 365 -56.68 -42.08 -91.99
C GLU A 365 -58.13 -42.07 -91.50
N THR A 366 -58.44 -42.98 -90.57
CA THR A 366 -59.65 -42.95 -89.77
C THR A 366 -59.25 -42.64 -88.34
N LEU A 367 -59.53 -41.40 -87.89
CA LEU A 367 -59.24 -40.94 -86.54
C LEU A 367 -60.08 -41.78 -85.55
N ARG A 368 -59.51 -42.88 -85.04
CA ARG A 368 -60.22 -43.82 -84.15
C ARG A 368 -60.68 -43.08 -82.89
N ARG A 369 -61.93 -43.31 -82.48
CA ARG A 369 -62.54 -42.66 -81.32
C ARG A 369 -61.68 -42.90 -80.07
N GLY A 370 -61.06 -41.83 -79.55
CA GLY A 370 -60.14 -41.88 -78.41
C GLY A 370 -58.66 -41.63 -78.72
N ALA A 371 -58.23 -41.67 -80.00
CA ALA A 371 -56.83 -41.44 -80.38
C ALA A 371 -56.29 -40.08 -79.91
N LEU A 372 -57.10 -39.02 -80.03
CA LEU A 372 -56.77 -37.67 -79.55
C LEU A 372 -56.59 -37.63 -78.02
N ALA A 373 -57.42 -38.36 -77.27
CA ALA A 373 -57.33 -38.42 -75.82
C ALA A 373 -56.07 -39.17 -75.34
N ALA A 374 -55.67 -40.23 -76.06
CA ALA A 374 -54.40 -40.92 -75.82
C ALA A 374 -53.20 -39.99 -76.08
N ALA A 375 -53.17 -39.27 -77.21
CA ALA A 375 -52.10 -38.32 -77.52
C ALA A 375 -51.98 -37.19 -76.48
N CYS A 376 -53.11 -36.70 -75.95
CA CYS A 376 -53.11 -35.75 -74.82
C CYS A 376 -52.54 -36.38 -73.54
N ALA A 377 -52.91 -37.63 -73.21
CA ALA A 377 -52.40 -38.32 -72.03
C ALA A 377 -50.89 -38.55 -72.12
N ASP A 378 -50.38 -38.95 -73.29
CA ASP A 378 -48.95 -39.14 -73.55
C ASP A 378 -48.17 -37.82 -73.44
N ALA A 379 -48.71 -36.71 -73.99
CA ALA A 379 -48.11 -35.38 -73.85
C ALA A 379 -48.05 -34.90 -72.38
N VAL A 380 -49.11 -35.14 -71.61
CA VAL A 380 -49.16 -34.80 -70.17
C VAL A 380 -48.20 -35.67 -69.36
N ALA A 381 -48.08 -36.97 -69.67
CA ALA A 381 -47.12 -37.86 -69.05
C ALA A 381 -45.67 -37.42 -69.33
N ALA A 382 -45.35 -37.11 -70.59
CA ALA A 382 -44.02 -36.63 -70.99
C ALA A 382 -43.66 -35.31 -70.29
N TYR A 383 -44.61 -34.36 -70.19
CA TYR A 383 -44.43 -33.12 -69.45
C TYR A 383 -44.17 -33.35 -67.96
N ALA A 384 -44.95 -34.22 -67.32
CA ALA A 384 -44.77 -34.57 -65.91
C ALA A 384 -43.42 -35.26 -65.63
N THR A 385 -42.93 -36.10 -66.56
CA THR A 385 -41.59 -36.69 -66.43
C THR A 385 -40.46 -35.66 -66.58
N LEU A 386 -40.61 -34.69 -67.48
CA LEU A 386 -39.66 -33.59 -67.70
C LEU A 386 -39.58 -32.67 -66.47
N GLU A 387 -40.73 -32.21 -65.97
CA GLU A 387 -40.79 -31.40 -64.75
C GLU A 387 -40.26 -32.17 -63.54
N GLY A 388 -40.61 -33.45 -63.42
CA GLY A 388 -40.09 -34.34 -62.40
C GLY A 388 -38.56 -34.46 -62.45
N SER A 389 -37.95 -34.47 -63.63
CA SER A 389 -36.49 -34.45 -63.75
C SER A 389 -35.91 -33.12 -63.33
N ARG A 390 -36.41 -32.00 -63.88
CA ARG A 390 -35.96 -30.65 -63.53
C ARG A 390 -36.00 -30.38 -62.01
N VAL A 391 -37.01 -30.89 -61.32
CA VAL A 391 -37.10 -30.83 -59.85
C VAL A 391 -36.05 -31.72 -59.17
N ARG A 392 -35.84 -32.96 -59.61
CA ARG A 392 -34.77 -33.84 -59.09
C ARG A 392 -33.38 -33.24 -59.30
N ASP A 393 -33.11 -32.67 -60.48
CA ASP A 393 -31.82 -32.09 -60.84
C ASP A 393 -31.54 -30.81 -60.04
N SER A 394 -32.57 -29.99 -59.81
CA SER A 394 -32.52 -28.85 -58.88
C SER A 394 -32.21 -29.30 -57.46
N ILE A 395 -32.96 -30.29 -56.92
CA ILE A 395 -32.72 -30.84 -55.57
C ILE A 395 -31.30 -31.41 -55.46
N ALA A 396 -30.83 -32.17 -56.45
CA ALA A 396 -29.48 -32.72 -56.48
C ALA A 396 -28.41 -31.62 -56.54
N ALA A 397 -28.63 -30.54 -57.29
CA ALA A 397 -27.74 -29.37 -57.29
C ALA A 397 -27.76 -28.64 -55.94
N HIS A 398 -28.90 -28.52 -55.27
CA HIS A 398 -28.99 -27.97 -53.91
C HIS A 398 -28.29 -28.85 -52.88
N ALA A 399 -28.43 -30.17 -52.95
CA ALA A 399 -27.73 -31.13 -52.09
C ALA A 399 -26.20 -31.08 -52.29
N ARG A 400 -25.72 -31.06 -53.54
CA ARG A 400 -24.29 -30.87 -53.84
C ARG A 400 -23.74 -29.57 -53.25
N ARG A 401 -24.47 -28.44 -53.39
CA ARG A 401 -24.09 -27.15 -52.78
C ARG A 401 -24.23 -27.13 -51.25
N ALA A 402 -24.96 -28.06 -50.64
CA ALA A 402 -25.05 -28.18 -49.18
C ALA A 402 -23.83 -28.94 -48.64
N LEU A 403 -23.54 -30.12 -49.20
CA LEU A 403 -22.36 -30.92 -48.86
C LEU A 403 -21.03 -30.16 -49.05
N GLU A 404 -20.92 -29.36 -50.11
CA GLU A 404 -19.73 -28.51 -50.34
C GLU A 404 -19.58 -27.43 -49.26
N ARG A 405 -20.68 -26.87 -48.73
CA ARG A 405 -20.62 -25.91 -47.61
C ARG A 405 -20.30 -26.59 -46.29
N GLU A 406 -20.83 -27.79 -46.07
CA GLU A 406 -20.55 -28.61 -44.88
C GLU A 406 -19.06 -28.96 -44.81
N ARG A 407 -18.50 -29.45 -45.92
CA ARG A 407 -17.05 -29.66 -46.08
C ARG A 407 -16.23 -28.39 -45.80
N GLN A 408 -16.64 -27.23 -46.32
CA GLN A 408 -15.95 -25.95 -46.06
C GLN A 408 -16.11 -25.45 -44.61
N ILE A 409 -17.11 -25.93 -43.87
CA ILE A 409 -17.26 -25.68 -42.44
C ILE A 409 -16.31 -26.58 -41.67
N ASP A 410 -16.22 -27.87 -42.02
CA ASP A 410 -15.28 -28.81 -41.39
C ASP A 410 -13.82 -28.38 -41.60
N GLU A 411 -13.42 -28.06 -42.83
CA GLU A 411 -12.07 -27.55 -43.13
C GLU A 411 -11.75 -26.25 -42.34
N LYS A 412 -12.75 -25.40 -42.05
CA LYS A 412 -12.57 -24.22 -41.18
C LYS A 412 -12.53 -24.56 -39.70
N ASN A 413 -13.31 -25.54 -39.25
CA ASN A 413 -13.30 -26.01 -37.87
C ASN A 413 -11.95 -26.65 -37.52
N ASP A 414 -11.36 -27.43 -38.44
CA ASP A 414 -10.02 -27.98 -38.30
C ASP A 414 -8.97 -26.86 -38.17
N ILE A 415 -9.01 -25.85 -39.05
CA ILE A 415 -8.11 -24.68 -38.95
C ILE A 415 -8.29 -23.93 -37.63
N ILE A 416 -9.53 -23.77 -37.14
CA ILE A 416 -9.81 -23.14 -35.85
C ILE A 416 -9.22 -23.97 -34.70
N ALA A 417 -9.40 -25.29 -34.70
CA ALA A 417 -8.82 -26.16 -33.68
C ALA A 417 -7.28 -26.10 -33.66
N ASP A 418 -6.66 -26.10 -34.84
CA ASP A 418 -5.22 -25.98 -35.03
C ASP A 418 -4.67 -24.64 -34.51
N LEU A 419 -5.39 -23.54 -34.79
CA LEU A 419 -5.04 -22.20 -34.29
C LEU A 419 -5.27 -22.06 -32.78
N SER A 420 -6.35 -22.62 -32.24
CA SER A 420 -6.61 -22.65 -30.78
C SER A 420 -5.55 -23.47 -30.04
N SER A 421 -5.09 -24.58 -30.61
CA SER A 421 -3.98 -25.38 -30.05
C SER A 421 -2.67 -24.57 -30.03
N LYS A 422 -2.31 -23.93 -31.14
CA LYS A 422 -1.11 -23.07 -31.24
C LYS A 422 -1.18 -21.88 -30.29
N LEU A 423 -2.35 -21.25 -30.13
CA LEU A 423 -2.56 -20.16 -29.18
C LEU A 423 -2.37 -20.64 -27.74
N SER A 424 -2.95 -21.78 -27.37
CA SER A 424 -2.79 -22.38 -26.04
C SER A 424 -1.32 -22.65 -25.68
N VAL A 425 -0.54 -23.20 -26.62
CA VAL A 425 0.92 -23.41 -26.43
C VAL A 425 1.63 -22.07 -26.25
N ALA A 426 1.38 -21.09 -27.13
CA ALA A 426 2.01 -19.77 -27.05
C ALA A 426 1.66 -19.03 -25.73
N GLU A 427 0.44 -19.19 -25.21
CA GLU A 427 0.09 -18.63 -23.90
C GLU A 427 0.84 -19.32 -22.75
N VAL A 428 1.06 -20.63 -22.81
CA VAL A 428 1.84 -21.36 -21.79
C VAL A 428 3.31 -20.96 -21.83
N GLU A 429 3.90 -20.86 -23.03
CA GLU A 429 5.28 -20.38 -23.21
C GLU A 429 5.44 -18.94 -22.71
N LEU A 430 4.48 -18.05 -22.99
CA LEU A 430 4.48 -16.67 -22.50
C LEU A 430 4.37 -16.60 -20.97
N ARG A 431 3.54 -17.44 -20.35
CA ARG A 431 3.44 -17.54 -18.87
C ARG A 431 4.75 -18.04 -18.28
N ALA A 432 5.34 -19.09 -18.83
CA ALA A 432 6.63 -19.63 -18.38
C ALA A 432 7.76 -18.59 -18.48
N ALA A 433 7.87 -17.88 -19.61
CA ALA A 433 8.85 -16.82 -19.80
C ALA A 433 8.64 -15.62 -18.84
N ALA A 434 7.38 -15.28 -18.53
CA ALA A 434 7.06 -14.27 -17.53
C ALA A 434 7.47 -14.71 -16.11
N GLU A 435 7.19 -15.97 -15.73
CA GLU A 435 7.64 -16.53 -14.45
C GLU A 435 9.17 -16.59 -14.33
N GLU A 436 9.89 -16.95 -15.39
CA GLU A 436 11.35 -16.95 -15.41
C GLU A 436 11.92 -15.54 -15.26
N ARG A 437 11.37 -14.56 -15.99
CA ARG A 437 11.71 -13.14 -15.81
C ARG A 437 11.49 -12.69 -14.37
N ASP A 438 10.35 -13.04 -13.78
CA ASP A 438 9.98 -12.59 -12.43
C ASP A 438 10.84 -13.28 -11.35
N LYS A 439 11.23 -14.55 -11.55
CA LYS A 439 12.25 -15.23 -10.73
C LYS A 439 13.60 -14.50 -10.80
N LEU A 440 14.10 -14.22 -12.01
CA LEU A 440 15.38 -13.52 -12.21
C LEU A 440 15.36 -12.08 -11.65
N LEU A 441 14.24 -11.37 -11.76
CA LEU A 441 14.08 -10.04 -11.14
C LEU A 441 14.10 -10.12 -9.61
N ASN A 442 13.46 -11.13 -9.02
CA ASN A 442 13.49 -11.34 -7.57
C ASN A 442 14.90 -11.69 -7.07
N ASP A 443 15.61 -12.60 -7.77
CA ASP A 443 16.98 -12.98 -7.43
C ASP A 443 17.96 -11.79 -7.56
N ALA A 444 17.84 -11.00 -8.64
CA ALA A 444 18.63 -9.80 -8.84
C ALA A 444 18.35 -8.73 -7.76
N ASN A 445 17.08 -8.54 -7.38
CA ASN A 445 16.70 -7.59 -6.34
C ASN A 445 17.19 -8.05 -4.96
N TYR A 446 17.06 -9.34 -4.63
CA TYR A 446 17.56 -9.91 -3.38
C TYR A 446 19.09 -9.83 -3.29
N SER A 447 19.80 -10.11 -4.40
CA SER A 447 21.25 -9.93 -4.46
C SER A 447 21.66 -8.46 -4.36
N SER A 448 20.94 -7.53 -4.98
CA SER A 448 21.19 -6.09 -4.82
C SER A 448 21.03 -5.66 -3.36
N LEU A 449 19.92 -6.03 -2.71
CA LEU A 449 19.65 -5.74 -1.30
C LEU A 449 20.76 -6.31 -0.39
N GLN A 450 21.19 -7.55 -0.59
CA GLN A 450 22.30 -8.13 0.17
C GLN A 450 23.63 -7.38 -0.04
N ASN A 451 23.93 -6.94 -1.26
CA ASN A 451 25.11 -6.14 -1.56
C ASN A 451 25.02 -4.74 -0.92
N ASP A 452 23.87 -4.08 -0.98
CA ASP A 452 23.62 -2.78 -0.36
C ASP A 452 23.72 -2.87 1.17
N GLU A 453 23.17 -3.92 1.80
CA GLU A 453 23.33 -4.21 3.23
C GLU A 453 24.78 -4.50 3.63
N ALA A 454 25.54 -5.20 2.78
CA ALA A 454 26.96 -5.44 3.02
C ALA A 454 27.79 -4.15 2.90
N VAL A 455 27.51 -3.31 1.91
CA VAL A 455 28.14 -1.99 1.74
C VAL A 455 27.76 -1.04 2.88
N ALA A 456 26.51 -1.07 3.34
CA ALA A 456 26.05 -0.27 4.49
C ALA A 456 26.79 -0.66 5.77
N ARG A 457 26.90 -1.97 6.06
CA ARG A 457 27.69 -2.49 7.20
C ARG A 457 29.16 -2.11 7.10
N ALA A 458 29.79 -2.29 5.94
CA ALA A 458 31.19 -1.91 5.74
C ALA A 458 31.44 -0.40 5.92
N ARG A 459 30.48 0.45 5.54
CA ARG A 459 30.52 1.90 5.81
C ARG A 459 30.38 2.21 7.29
N GLN A 460 29.44 1.56 7.99
CA GLN A 460 29.27 1.72 9.43
C GLN A 460 30.55 1.31 10.19
N GLU A 461 31.10 0.12 9.91
CA GLU A 461 32.34 -0.36 10.54
C GLU A 461 33.52 0.60 10.33
N ARG A 462 33.66 1.14 9.11
CA ARG A 462 34.64 2.18 8.79
C ARG A 462 34.42 3.44 9.62
N ASP A 463 33.19 3.92 9.71
CA ASP A 463 32.86 5.17 10.39
C ASP A 463 33.04 5.05 11.90
N GLU A 464 32.66 3.92 12.50
CA GLU A 464 32.98 3.61 13.89
C GLU A 464 34.51 3.49 14.12
N ALA A 465 35.27 2.92 13.19
CA ALA A 465 36.73 2.86 13.29
C ALA A 465 37.36 4.26 13.19
N ILE A 466 36.80 5.15 12.37
CA ILE A 466 37.20 6.57 12.27
C ILE A 466 36.92 7.29 13.59
N GLU A 467 35.74 7.10 14.21
CA GLU A 467 35.44 7.72 15.51
C GLU A 467 36.31 7.17 16.65
N ARG A 468 36.55 5.86 16.71
CA ARG A 468 37.53 5.27 17.65
C ARG A 468 38.93 5.87 17.48
N LYS A 469 39.36 6.08 16.23
CA LYS A 469 40.65 6.74 15.92
C LYS A 469 40.65 8.20 16.40
N LYS A 470 39.63 9.00 16.07
CA LYS A 470 39.51 10.40 16.52
C LYS A 470 39.52 10.51 18.04
N ALA A 471 38.79 9.64 18.74
CA ALA A 471 38.76 9.61 20.20
C ALA A 471 40.16 9.32 20.80
N ALA A 472 40.91 8.38 20.21
CA ALA A 472 42.29 8.10 20.61
C ALA A 472 43.24 9.27 20.32
N GLU A 473 43.10 9.94 19.17
CA GLU A 473 43.88 11.14 18.80
C GLU A 473 43.61 12.31 19.76
N VAL A 474 42.34 12.54 20.14
CA VAL A 474 41.95 13.56 21.14
C VAL A 474 42.49 13.21 22.53
N ALA A 475 42.40 11.95 22.96
CA ALA A 475 42.97 11.51 24.23
C ALA A 475 44.50 11.70 24.27
N LEU A 476 45.20 11.35 23.19
CA LEU A 476 46.65 11.55 23.05
C LEU A 476 47.04 13.04 23.02
N ALA A 477 46.24 13.89 22.37
CA ALA A 477 46.44 15.34 22.41
C ALA A 477 46.28 15.89 23.85
N LYS A 478 45.27 15.40 24.60
CA LYS A 478 45.04 15.78 26.00
C LYS A 478 46.22 15.38 26.90
N THR A 479 46.68 14.14 26.84
CA THR A 479 47.84 13.69 27.66
C THR A 479 49.12 14.42 27.28
N ARG A 480 49.29 14.82 26.01
CA ARG A 480 50.41 15.66 25.58
C ARG A 480 50.35 17.07 26.19
N VAL A 481 49.16 17.68 26.29
CA VAL A 481 48.97 18.98 26.96
C VAL A 481 49.24 18.85 28.47
N GLU A 482 48.73 17.79 29.11
CA GLU A 482 48.99 17.50 30.53
C GLU A 482 50.50 17.34 30.81
N LEU A 483 51.22 16.62 29.94
CA LEU A 483 52.69 16.49 30.02
C LEU A 483 53.43 17.83 29.83
N MET A 484 52.96 18.69 28.92
CA MET A 484 53.54 20.02 28.71
C MET A 484 53.29 20.94 29.92
N GLN A 485 52.13 20.85 30.56
CA GLN A 485 51.82 21.57 31.80
C GLN A 485 52.68 21.08 32.96
N ALA A 486 52.80 19.77 33.17
CA ALA A 486 53.66 19.18 34.20
C ALA A 486 55.14 19.56 34.01
N ASN A 487 55.63 19.59 32.77
CA ASN A 487 56.97 20.10 32.47
C ASN A 487 57.13 21.60 32.80
N SER A 488 56.13 22.45 32.49
CA SER A 488 56.18 23.88 32.86
C SER A 488 56.27 24.06 34.37
N GLN A 489 55.44 23.35 35.12
CA GLN A 489 55.46 23.35 36.59
C GLN A 489 56.81 22.88 37.15
N LEU A 490 57.41 21.84 36.56
CA LEU A 490 58.76 21.39 36.92
C LEU A 490 59.83 22.46 36.63
N TYR A 491 59.79 23.13 35.49
CA TYR A 491 60.71 24.23 35.18
C TYR A 491 60.55 25.40 36.16
N GLU A 492 59.31 25.76 36.52
CA GLU A 492 59.03 26.80 37.52
C GLU A 492 59.53 26.41 38.91
N ALA A 493 59.28 25.18 39.37
CA ALA A 493 59.77 24.67 40.65
C ALA A 493 61.30 24.59 40.71
N VAL A 494 61.96 24.14 39.63
CA VAL A 494 63.42 24.14 39.52
C VAL A 494 63.97 25.57 39.56
N ARG A 495 63.34 26.51 38.86
CA ARG A 495 63.73 27.93 38.86
C ARG A 495 63.60 28.53 40.26
N GLN A 496 62.45 28.37 40.92
CA GLN A 496 62.26 28.83 42.30
C GLN A 496 63.31 28.24 43.26
N LYS A 497 63.67 26.96 43.10
CA LYS A 497 64.72 26.31 43.89
C LYS A 497 66.10 26.92 43.62
N VAL A 498 66.42 27.27 42.37
CA VAL A 498 67.68 27.97 42.03
C VAL A 498 67.69 29.37 42.62
N ASP A 499 66.60 30.13 42.49
CA ASP A 499 66.48 31.49 43.02
C ASP A 499 66.62 31.50 44.56
N LEU A 500 66.00 30.55 45.27
CA LEU A 500 66.17 30.36 46.72
C LEU A 500 67.60 29.91 47.09
N GLY A 501 68.24 29.09 46.25
CA GLY A 501 69.65 28.70 46.42
C GLY A 501 70.59 29.90 46.36
N GLN A 502 70.41 30.77 45.37
CA GLN A 502 71.17 32.02 45.24
C GLN A 502 70.93 32.98 46.42
N GLN A 503 69.70 33.07 46.93
CA GLN A 503 69.40 33.85 48.14
C GLN A 503 70.10 33.29 49.38
N LEU A 504 70.20 31.97 49.53
CA LEU A 504 70.94 31.33 50.62
C LEU A 504 72.45 31.57 50.51
N GLU A 505 73.03 31.48 49.30
CA GLU A 505 74.44 31.78 49.05
C GLU A 505 74.76 33.25 49.37
N GLN A 506 73.91 34.19 48.96
CA GLN A 506 74.03 35.60 49.32
C GLN A 506 73.97 35.79 50.85
N TRP A 507 73.00 35.18 51.53
CA TRP A 507 72.86 35.33 52.98
C TRP A 507 74.02 34.70 53.76
N GLN A 508 74.62 33.62 53.24
CA GLN A 508 75.87 33.06 53.77
C GLN A 508 77.04 34.04 53.62
N MET A 509 77.16 34.71 52.47
CA MET A 509 78.19 35.73 52.23
C MET A 509 78.01 36.93 53.17
N ASP A 510 76.80 37.47 53.28
CA ASP A 510 76.47 38.60 54.18
C ASP A 510 76.79 38.25 55.65
N MET A 511 76.47 37.02 56.10
CA MET A 511 76.80 36.56 57.45
C MET A 511 78.31 36.34 57.67
N GLN A 512 79.04 35.90 56.65
CA GLN A 512 80.49 35.76 56.72
C GLN A 512 81.16 37.14 56.81
N GLU A 513 80.69 38.12 56.04
CA GLU A 513 81.13 39.52 56.16
C GLU A 513 80.84 40.08 57.56
N LEU A 514 79.65 39.85 58.12
CA LEU A 514 79.31 40.27 59.48
C LEU A 514 80.25 39.66 60.54
N ILE A 515 80.62 38.38 60.40
CA ILE A 515 81.57 37.71 61.29
C ILE A 515 82.96 38.33 61.15
N ASP A 516 83.42 38.58 59.93
CA ASP A 516 84.71 39.21 59.66
C ASP A 516 84.76 40.66 60.18
N GLU A 517 83.66 41.42 60.07
CA GLU A 517 83.52 42.74 60.68
C GLU A 517 83.54 42.68 62.20
N GLN A 518 82.85 41.73 62.83
CA GLN A 518 82.90 41.52 64.28
C GLN A 518 84.31 41.12 64.75
N MET A 519 85.01 40.29 63.98
CA MET A 519 86.40 39.90 64.24
C MET A 519 87.33 41.12 64.14
N LYS A 520 87.22 41.93 63.08
CA LYS A 520 87.95 43.21 62.94
C LYS A 520 87.63 44.19 64.08
N HIS A 521 86.37 44.30 64.49
CA HIS A 521 85.97 45.13 65.63
C HIS A 521 86.56 44.63 66.95
N LYS A 522 86.54 43.31 67.21
CA LYS A 522 87.15 42.71 68.41
C LYS A 522 88.67 42.92 68.43
N LEU A 523 89.35 42.67 67.31
CA LEU A 523 90.80 42.88 67.18
C LEU A 523 91.17 44.35 67.38
N THR A 524 90.52 45.29 66.69
CA THR A 524 90.79 46.73 66.85
C THR A 524 90.42 47.26 68.25
N THR A 525 89.38 46.71 68.89
CA THR A 525 89.05 47.03 70.30
C THR A 525 90.10 46.47 71.26
N GLN A 526 90.62 45.27 71.01
CA GLN A 526 91.68 44.64 71.80
C GLN A 526 93.02 45.37 71.62
N GLU A 527 93.35 45.83 70.41
CA GLU A 527 94.49 46.70 70.13
C GLU A 527 94.36 48.06 70.83
N LYS A 528 93.18 48.69 70.77
CA LYS A 528 92.89 49.92 71.53
C LYS A 528 93.05 49.71 73.04
N ARG A 529 92.62 48.55 73.59
CA ARG A 529 92.87 48.19 75.00
C ARG A 529 94.35 47.92 75.30
N ARG A 530 95.10 47.29 74.39
CA ARG A 530 96.55 47.07 74.53
C ARG A 530 97.39 48.35 74.42
N LYS A 531 96.83 49.43 73.85
CA LYS A 531 97.49 50.74 73.74
C LYS A 531 97.14 51.73 74.85
N LEU A 532 96.39 51.33 75.89
CA LEU A 532 96.20 52.12 77.10
C LEU A 532 97.19 51.68 78.21
N PRO A 533 97.81 52.62 78.96
CA PRO A 533 98.68 52.29 80.09
C PRO A 533 97.89 51.82 81.32
N GLU A 534 98.53 50.98 82.14
CA GLU A 534 97.95 50.32 83.31
C GLU A 534 97.77 51.28 84.51
N PRO A 535 96.57 51.36 85.13
CA PRO A 535 96.34 52.12 86.36
C PRO A 535 96.58 51.27 87.63
N PRO A 536 97.01 51.87 88.76
CA PRO A 536 97.51 51.13 89.93
C PRO A 536 96.43 50.58 90.88
N ALA A 537 96.87 49.65 91.75
CA ALA A 537 96.07 48.89 92.71
C ALA A 537 95.26 49.73 93.73
N PRO A 538 94.12 49.21 94.23
CA PRO A 538 93.14 50.00 94.99
C PRO A 538 93.55 50.26 96.45
N LYS A 539 93.27 51.48 96.94
CA LYS A 539 93.27 51.83 98.36
C LYS A 539 91.85 52.00 98.88
N ARG A 540 91.59 51.46 100.07
CA ARG A 540 90.30 51.59 100.79
C ARG A 540 90.02 53.05 101.17
N ALA A 541 88.83 53.53 100.87
CA ALA A 541 88.13 54.56 101.65
C ALA A 541 86.62 54.24 101.65
N SER A 542 85.89 54.75 102.64
CA SER A 542 84.56 54.25 103.04
C SER A 542 83.48 55.33 102.99
N ARG A 543 82.20 54.90 103.08
CA ARG A 543 80.96 55.69 103.30
C ARG A 543 80.40 56.38 102.04
N LEU A 544 79.08 56.62 101.89
CA LEU A 544 77.85 56.14 102.55
C LEU A 544 76.66 56.61 101.67
N LEU A 545 75.49 55.94 101.77
CA LEU A 545 74.18 56.35 101.22
C LEU A 545 74.09 56.40 99.66
N GLY A 546 72.97 56.04 99.03
CA GLY A 546 71.77 55.38 99.58
C GLY A 546 70.60 55.30 98.59
N PHE A 547 69.54 54.64 99.05
CA PHE A 547 68.14 54.67 98.58
C PHE A 547 67.67 53.91 97.33
N PHE A 548 66.41 53.50 97.47
CA PHE A 548 65.59 52.61 96.65
C PHE A 548 64.83 53.36 95.53
N GLN A 549 64.20 52.58 94.66
CA GLN A 549 63.25 52.95 93.58
C GLN A 549 63.89 53.59 92.34
N ARG A 550 63.48 53.21 91.12
CA ARG A 550 62.21 52.57 90.73
C ARG A 550 62.40 51.42 89.74
#